data_AF-A0A8H5G9Q8-F1
#
_entry.id   AF-A0A8H5G9Q8-F1
#
_cell.length_a   1.000
_cell.length_b   1.000
_cell.length_c   1.000
_cell.angle_alpha   90.00
_cell.angle_beta   90.00
_cell.angle_gamma   90.00
#
_symmetry.space_group_name_H-M   'P 1'
#
loop_
_entity.id
_entity.type
_entity.pdbx_description
1 polymer ?
#
loop_
_entity_poly.entity_id
_entity_poly.type
_entity_poly.pdbx_seq_one_letter_code
_entity_poly.pdbx_strand_id
1 'polypeptide(L)'
;MLLPPPLLLLSLLTLSAYAQTRVPLKLNDITFSSSQTSFSIPPQTEGELTISVALCSRSSPRFFISNSTDSTTADDPDPDGGEGVHEISLQDGFGNWTSPFLDGGVLAVEGLPPGVSFEVGVSTGDPLHEILPDYPLFGDSTSNQAIIFSPILAPAPPLDSPTYPNYTFPPANPSPPSSSGSGSLPNATLILSRTADGPPLRTSCFLNSSGVSTTGTIVNSSLWLRDPKDGWRTEWSLSGLTPQTNYTAFVIQDAHKVSGPIYFVTKSASFSCTLVHALPFCPSTAYAVPLPPPPSSTNNFPIYDSSNVPAALFSQTVNTLTNFTISLSTFACGSDMYSFLVGCNDCQREYRKWLCAILFPRCSEPSQANPDFITPNPGSMGIVNAGSDPAQAVMSALLPVPSQSPTPSGDSPYIQDPHMRLLPCIELCNAVDRACPPFLQFRCPTSKFNGGASYGFGYIDGPDGSRSGGLVKSAQDQWGNVWCNAG
;
A
#
# COMPACT_ATOMS: atom_id res chain seq x y z
N MET A 1 74.45 -16.59 -22.94
CA MET A 1 73.42 -17.63 -22.83
C MET A 1 72.14 -17.06 -23.44
N LEU A 2 71.91 -17.35 -24.71
CA LEU A 2 70.65 -17.01 -25.38
C LEU A 2 69.61 -18.08 -25.00
N LEU A 3 68.46 -17.65 -24.47
CA LEU A 3 67.32 -18.55 -24.29
C LEU A 3 66.86 -19.06 -25.66
N PRO A 4 66.42 -20.33 -25.76
CA PRO A 4 66.01 -20.91 -27.03
C PRO A 4 64.67 -20.31 -27.52
N PRO A 5 64.54 -20.03 -28.83
CA PRO A 5 63.37 -19.37 -29.43
C PRO A 5 61.98 -20.00 -29.18
N PRO A 6 61.79 -21.32 -28.94
CA PRO A 6 60.45 -21.86 -28.67
C PRO A 6 59.87 -21.47 -27.29
N LEU A 7 60.70 -21.01 -26.35
CA LEU A 7 60.23 -20.54 -25.03
C LEU A 7 59.68 -19.11 -25.07
N LEU A 8 60.14 -18.30 -26.03
CA LEU A 8 59.66 -16.92 -26.23
C LEU A 8 58.29 -16.89 -26.94
N LEU A 9 58.01 -17.90 -27.78
CA LEU A 9 56.69 -18.08 -28.39
C LEU A 9 55.65 -18.58 -27.36
N LEU A 10 56.04 -19.39 -26.37
CA LEU A 10 55.14 -19.82 -25.30
C LEU A 10 54.79 -18.69 -24.31
N SER A 11 55.71 -17.73 -24.09
CA SER A 11 55.41 -16.53 -23.30
C SER A 11 54.55 -15.51 -24.06
N LEU A 12 54.61 -15.47 -25.40
CA LEU A 12 53.76 -14.61 -26.23
C LEU A 12 52.36 -15.20 -26.48
N LEU A 13 52.21 -16.53 -26.43
CA LEU A 13 50.91 -17.23 -26.49
C LEU A 13 50.19 -17.32 -25.13
N THR A 14 50.85 -16.97 -24.03
CA THR A 14 50.24 -16.88 -22.69
C THR A 14 49.80 -15.46 -22.31
N LEU A 15 50.04 -14.47 -23.19
CA LEU A 15 49.50 -13.11 -23.09
C LEU A 15 48.20 -12.90 -23.89
N SER A 16 47.67 -13.94 -24.54
CA SER A 16 46.33 -13.96 -25.11
C SER A 16 45.36 -14.70 -24.16
N ALA A 17 45.10 -14.09 -23.00
CA ALA A 17 44.07 -14.49 -22.04
C ALA A 17 43.62 -13.20 -21.33
N TYR A 18 42.38 -12.73 -21.36
CA TYR A 18 41.08 -13.30 -21.65
C TYR A 18 40.37 -12.41 -22.69
N ALA A 19 39.86 -12.96 -23.79
CA ALA A 19 38.72 -12.31 -24.42
C ALA A 19 37.52 -12.60 -23.48
N GLN A 20 37.15 -11.64 -22.62
CA GLN A 20 35.89 -11.73 -21.89
C GLN A 20 34.76 -11.74 -22.93
N THR A 21 34.19 -12.91 -23.19
CA THR A 21 33.03 -13.03 -24.07
C THR A 21 31.85 -12.35 -23.39
N ARG A 22 31.52 -11.14 -23.85
CA ARG A 22 30.38 -10.36 -23.36
C ARG A 22 29.07 -11.11 -23.58
N VAL A 23 28.21 -11.09 -22.57
CA VAL A 23 26.86 -11.63 -22.72
C VAL A 23 25.97 -10.58 -23.37
N PRO A 24 25.34 -10.88 -24.53
CA PRO A 24 24.44 -9.92 -25.17
C PRO A 24 23.13 -9.80 -24.40
N LEU A 25 22.78 -8.57 -24.03
CA LEU A 25 21.49 -8.25 -23.46
C LEU A 25 20.44 -8.17 -24.57
N LYS A 26 19.22 -8.62 -24.27
CA LYS A 26 18.11 -8.58 -25.21
C LYS A 26 17.16 -7.45 -24.87
N LEU A 27 16.58 -6.86 -25.91
CA LEU A 27 15.60 -5.79 -25.79
C LEU A 27 14.30 -6.31 -25.17
N ASN A 28 13.75 -5.56 -24.22
CA ASN A 28 12.55 -5.87 -23.45
C ASN A 28 12.61 -7.22 -22.74
N ASP A 29 13.81 -7.60 -22.28
CA ASP A 29 14.07 -8.86 -21.59
C ASP A 29 14.96 -8.62 -20.36
N ILE A 30 14.91 -9.55 -19.41
CA ILE A 30 15.71 -9.51 -18.19
C ILE A 30 16.71 -10.66 -18.20
N THR A 31 17.98 -10.31 -17.96
CA THR A 31 19.09 -11.24 -17.88
C THR A 31 19.53 -11.39 -16.41
N PHE A 32 19.41 -12.60 -15.89
CA PHE A 32 19.97 -12.97 -14.58
C PHE A 32 21.47 -13.29 -14.69
N SER A 33 22.27 -12.80 -13.75
CA SER A 33 23.70 -13.11 -13.64
C SER A 33 24.13 -13.32 -12.20
N SER A 34 25.08 -14.24 -11.99
CA SER A 34 25.75 -14.50 -10.71
C SER A 34 27.28 -14.56 -10.81
N SER A 35 27.82 -14.35 -12.01
CA SER A 35 29.27 -14.47 -12.28
C SER A 35 29.76 -13.61 -13.45
N GLN A 36 28.87 -13.18 -14.34
CA GLN A 36 29.24 -12.36 -15.48
C GLN A 36 29.39 -10.90 -15.06
N THR A 37 30.49 -10.29 -15.49
CA THR A 37 30.86 -8.91 -15.16
C THR A 37 30.85 -7.98 -16.37
N SER A 38 30.58 -8.48 -17.57
CA SER A 38 30.59 -7.67 -18.81
C SER A 38 29.49 -8.10 -19.77
N PHE A 39 28.72 -7.13 -20.24
CA PHE A 39 27.53 -7.32 -21.07
C PHE A 39 27.54 -6.36 -22.25
N SER A 40 27.07 -6.81 -23.41
CA SER A 40 26.85 -5.95 -24.57
C SER A 40 25.40 -5.49 -24.66
N ILE A 41 25.22 -4.18 -24.83
CA ILE A 41 23.92 -3.53 -25.00
C ILE A 41 23.63 -3.42 -26.50
N PRO A 42 22.42 -3.82 -26.95
CA PRO A 42 22.09 -3.78 -28.37
C PRO A 42 22.05 -2.34 -28.91
N PRO A 43 22.40 -2.14 -30.20
CA PRO A 43 22.23 -0.84 -30.84
C PRO A 43 20.74 -0.50 -31.02
N GLN A 44 20.41 0.77 -30.89
CA GLN A 44 19.07 1.31 -31.09
C GLN A 44 19.16 2.61 -31.90
N THR A 45 18.69 2.55 -33.15
CA THR A 45 18.80 3.66 -34.11
C THR A 45 17.78 4.77 -33.89
N GLU A 46 16.66 4.48 -33.22
CA GLU A 46 15.60 5.44 -32.91
C GLU A 46 15.16 5.30 -31.45
N GLY A 47 15.25 6.40 -30.70
CA GLY A 47 14.88 6.47 -29.29
C GLY A 47 16.04 6.18 -28.32
N GLU A 48 15.70 6.17 -27.03
CA GLU A 48 16.64 5.86 -25.94
C GLU A 48 16.37 4.45 -25.42
N LEU A 49 17.42 3.81 -24.88
CA LEU A 49 17.26 2.57 -24.11
C LEU A 49 17.37 2.88 -22.63
N THR A 50 16.50 2.25 -21.86
CA THR A 50 16.55 2.24 -20.40
C THR A 50 17.18 0.93 -19.94
N ILE A 51 18.32 1.03 -19.26
CA ILE A 51 18.98 -0.06 -18.55
C ILE A 51 18.54 -0.01 -17.10
N SER A 52 18.10 -1.13 -16.56
CA SER A 52 17.67 -1.25 -15.16
C SER A 52 18.38 -2.41 -14.50
N VAL A 53 18.89 -2.19 -13.30
CA VAL A 53 19.66 -3.17 -12.53
C VAL A 53 18.93 -3.44 -11.21
N ALA A 54 18.83 -4.72 -10.84
CA ALA A 54 18.22 -5.16 -9.60
C ALA A 54 19.10 -6.21 -8.90
N LEU A 55 19.56 -5.90 -7.68
CA LEU A 55 20.32 -6.86 -6.88
C LEU A 55 19.41 -7.97 -6.34
N CYS A 56 19.91 -9.20 -6.29
CA CYS A 56 19.21 -10.35 -5.72
C CYS A 56 19.69 -10.70 -4.30
N SER A 57 20.75 -10.03 -3.85
CA SER A 57 21.41 -10.30 -2.57
C SER A 57 22.05 -9.03 -2.01
N ARG A 58 22.16 -8.95 -0.67
CA ARG A 58 22.77 -7.80 0.02
C ARG A 58 24.26 -7.72 -0.30
N SER A 59 24.61 -6.77 -1.16
CA SER A 59 25.96 -6.55 -1.67
C SER A 59 26.08 -5.12 -2.19
N SER A 60 27.28 -4.69 -2.58
CA SER A 60 27.53 -3.35 -3.12
C SER A 60 28.41 -3.38 -4.38
N PRO A 61 28.06 -4.15 -5.42
CA PRO A 61 28.74 -4.07 -6.70
C PRO A 61 28.43 -2.72 -7.36
N ARG A 62 29.36 -2.25 -8.20
CA ARG A 62 29.23 -1.01 -8.96
C ARG A 62 29.00 -1.33 -10.43
N PHE A 63 28.15 -0.54 -11.08
CA PHE A 63 27.72 -0.78 -12.46
C PHE A 63 28.12 0.41 -13.32
N PHE A 64 28.95 0.17 -14.32
CA PHE A 64 29.42 1.19 -15.24
C PHE A 64 28.89 0.94 -16.63
N ILE A 65 28.43 2.02 -17.27
CA ILE A 65 27.85 1.98 -18.58
C ILE A 65 28.60 2.91 -19.53
N SER A 66 28.82 2.43 -20.74
CA SER A 66 29.33 3.24 -21.85
C SER A 66 28.45 3.03 -23.08
N ASN A 67 28.15 4.12 -23.78
CA ASN A 67 27.45 4.15 -25.07
C ASN A 67 28.42 4.20 -26.26
N SER A 68 29.66 3.71 -26.07
CA SER A 68 30.71 3.71 -27.09
C SER A 68 30.29 2.99 -28.37
N THR A 69 30.85 3.45 -29.49
CA THR A 69 30.45 3.13 -30.86
C THR A 69 30.77 1.71 -31.33
N ASP A 70 31.27 0.83 -30.46
CA ASP A 70 31.52 -0.57 -30.79
C ASP A 70 31.46 -1.49 -29.55
N SER A 71 30.28 -2.07 -29.31
CA SER A 71 30.02 -3.02 -28.22
C SER A 71 30.87 -4.30 -28.26
N THR A 72 31.59 -4.55 -29.35
CA THR A 72 32.39 -5.77 -29.55
C THR A 72 33.89 -5.59 -29.34
N THR A 73 34.40 -4.36 -29.38
CA THR A 73 35.85 -4.06 -29.32
C THR A 73 36.26 -3.02 -28.29
N ALA A 74 35.32 -2.23 -27.74
CA ALA A 74 35.62 -1.29 -26.66
C ALA A 74 36.09 -2.01 -25.40
N ASP A 75 36.97 -1.41 -24.60
CA ASP A 75 37.32 -1.90 -23.25
C ASP A 75 36.10 -1.84 -22.31
N ASP A 76 36.10 -2.64 -21.24
CA ASP A 76 35.03 -2.58 -20.24
C ASP A 76 35.06 -1.23 -19.50
N PRO A 77 33.91 -0.54 -19.35
CA PRO A 77 33.88 0.72 -18.63
C PRO A 77 34.25 0.52 -17.16
N ASP A 78 35.09 1.41 -16.64
CA ASP A 78 35.61 1.36 -15.29
C ASP A 78 35.55 2.76 -14.62
N PRO A 79 35.86 2.89 -13.31
CA PRO A 79 35.82 4.17 -12.60
C PRO A 79 36.75 5.25 -13.17
N ASP A 80 37.82 4.85 -13.86
CA ASP A 80 38.86 5.70 -14.42
C ASP A 80 38.69 5.91 -15.95
N GLY A 81 37.63 5.33 -16.55
CA GLY A 81 37.43 5.13 -17.98
C GLY A 81 37.19 6.39 -18.84
N GLY A 82 37.31 7.58 -18.26
CA GLY A 82 37.28 8.86 -18.98
C GLY A 82 35.87 9.35 -19.37
N GLU A 83 35.82 10.22 -20.38
CA GLU A 83 34.56 10.82 -20.86
C GLU A 83 33.66 9.76 -21.53
N GLY A 84 32.37 9.74 -21.19
CA GLY A 84 31.39 8.81 -21.77
C GLY A 84 31.19 7.50 -20.98
N VAL A 85 31.79 7.39 -19.79
CA VAL A 85 31.47 6.35 -18.81
C VAL A 85 30.59 6.94 -17.70
N HIS A 86 29.50 6.24 -17.37
CA HIS A 86 28.58 6.64 -16.32
C HIS A 86 28.39 5.51 -15.30
N GLU A 87 28.22 5.87 -14.02
CA GLU A 87 27.90 4.90 -12.96
C GLU A 87 26.39 4.87 -12.70
N ILE A 88 25.81 3.67 -12.71
CA ILE A 88 24.41 3.47 -12.31
C ILE A 88 24.36 3.43 -10.78
N SER A 89 23.89 4.53 -10.19
CA SER A 89 23.74 4.64 -8.74
C SER A 89 22.62 3.73 -8.24
N LEU A 90 22.93 2.85 -7.29
CA LEU A 90 21.95 1.96 -6.68
C LEU A 90 21.34 2.58 -5.42
N GLN A 91 20.02 2.57 -5.33
CA GLN A 91 19.25 2.88 -4.13
C GLN A 91 18.38 1.65 -3.79
N ASP A 92 18.49 1.16 -2.54
CA ASP A 92 17.81 -0.06 -2.09
C ASP A 92 18.00 -1.28 -3.01
N GLY A 93 19.16 -1.37 -3.68
CA GLY A 93 19.53 -2.45 -4.60
C GLY A 93 19.01 -2.28 -6.04
N PHE A 94 18.31 -1.19 -6.34
CA PHE A 94 17.81 -0.86 -7.67
C PHE A 94 18.54 0.36 -8.25
N GLY A 95 18.80 0.37 -9.54
CA GLY A 95 19.23 1.58 -10.25
C GLY A 95 18.88 1.51 -11.73
N ASN A 96 18.78 2.65 -12.39
CA ASN A 96 18.51 2.72 -13.82
C ASN A 96 19.35 3.81 -14.51
N TRP A 97 19.43 3.69 -15.83
CA TRP A 97 20.08 4.65 -16.71
C TRP A 97 19.38 4.68 -18.06
N THR A 98 19.05 5.86 -18.57
CA THR A 98 18.41 6.04 -19.87
C THR A 98 19.29 6.91 -20.76
N SER A 99 19.61 6.41 -21.95
CA SER A 99 20.47 7.10 -22.92
C SER A 99 20.25 6.54 -24.33
N PRO A 100 20.58 7.29 -25.39
CA PRO A 100 20.73 6.72 -26.73
C PRO A 100 21.93 5.75 -26.79
N PHE A 101 21.77 4.66 -27.55
CA PHE A 101 22.79 3.64 -27.84
C PHE A 101 22.83 3.37 -29.35
N LEU A 102 23.17 4.38 -30.15
CA LEU A 102 23.07 4.31 -31.62
C LEU A 102 23.86 3.13 -32.22
N ASP A 103 25.03 2.87 -31.66
CA ASP A 103 25.97 1.82 -32.10
C ASP A 103 26.13 0.70 -31.05
N GLY A 104 25.22 0.66 -30.07
CA GLY A 104 25.26 -0.25 -28.93
C GLY A 104 26.04 0.33 -27.74
N GLY A 105 26.35 -0.52 -26.77
CA GLY A 105 27.08 -0.11 -25.58
C GLY A 105 27.61 -1.28 -24.77
N VAL A 106 28.26 -0.97 -23.66
CA VAL A 106 28.82 -1.95 -22.73
C VAL A 106 28.37 -1.63 -21.33
N LEU A 107 27.93 -2.66 -20.60
CA LEU A 107 27.70 -2.60 -19.16
C LEU A 107 28.73 -3.49 -18.47
N ALA A 108 29.53 -2.92 -17.59
CA ALA A 108 30.48 -3.65 -16.76
C ALA A 108 30.09 -3.59 -15.28
N VAL A 109 30.48 -4.62 -14.54
CA VAL A 109 30.21 -4.79 -13.11
C VAL A 109 31.52 -4.94 -12.38
N GLU A 110 31.80 -3.99 -11.49
CA GLU A 110 32.99 -3.99 -10.64
C GLU A 110 32.63 -4.46 -9.22
N GLY A 111 33.57 -5.19 -8.61
CA GLY A 111 33.47 -5.56 -7.20
C GLY A 111 32.39 -6.61 -6.91
N LEU A 112 31.99 -7.42 -7.90
CA LEU A 112 31.01 -8.50 -7.73
C LEU A 112 31.58 -9.62 -6.84
N PRO A 113 31.10 -9.80 -5.60
CA PRO A 113 31.60 -10.84 -4.72
C PRO A 113 31.11 -12.23 -5.16
N PRO A 114 31.84 -13.32 -4.85
CA PRO A 114 31.38 -14.67 -5.13
C PRO A 114 30.03 -14.97 -4.47
N GLY A 115 29.08 -15.51 -5.23
CA GLY A 115 27.74 -15.88 -4.74
C GLY A 115 26.72 -14.75 -4.72
N VAL A 116 27.11 -13.54 -5.14
CA VAL A 116 26.17 -12.43 -5.37
C VAL A 116 25.56 -12.53 -6.75
N SER A 117 24.24 -12.37 -6.82
CA SER A 117 23.50 -12.32 -8.08
C SER A 117 22.71 -11.02 -8.24
N PHE A 118 22.43 -10.69 -9.50
CA PHE A 118 21.66 -9.53 -9.92
C PHE A 118 20.95 -9.81 -11.25
N GLU A 119 19.98 -8.96 -11.56
CA GLU A 119 19.25 -8.93 -12.82
C GLU A 119 19.57 -7.62 -13.56
N VAL A 120 19.68 -7.70 -14.88
CA VAL A 120 19.80 -6.56 -15.78
C VAL A 120 18.68 -6.61 -16.81
N GLY A 121 17.89 -5.56 -16.90
CA GLY A 121 16.84 -5.40 -17.88
C GLY A 121 17.16 -4.27 -18.86
N VAL A 122 16.84 -4.48 -20.14
CA VAL A 122 16.97 -3.46 -21.20
C VAL A 122 15.60 -3.23 -21.80
N SER A 123 15.13 -1.98 -21.88
CA SER A 123 13.84 -1.64 -22.49
C SER A 123 13.92 -0.39 -23.37
N THR A 124 12.97 -0.26 -24.31
CA THR A 124 12.78 0.95 -25.14
C THR A 124 11.84 1.97 -24.51
N GLY A 125 11.43 1.78 -23.26
CA GLY A 125 10.45 2.61 -22.58
C GLY A 125 10.77 2.67 -21.09
N ASP A 126 9.76 2.45 -20.25
CA ASP A 126 9.93 2.41 -18.80
C ASP A 126 10.92 1.32 -18.36
N PRO A 127 11.64 1.52 -17.25
CA PRO A 127 12.57 0.52 -16.75
C PRO A 127 11.83 -0.77 -16.39
N LEU A 128 12.44 -1.93 -16.71
CA LEU A 128 11.84 -3.23 -16.43
C LEU A 128 11.82 -3.52 -14.92
N HIS A 129 12.89 -3.15 -14.21
CA HIS A 129 12.89 -3.09 -12.74
C HIS A 129 12.51 -1.68 -12.30
N GLU A 130 11.66 -1.55 -11.28
CA GLU A 130 11.25 -0.23 -10.82
C GLU A 130 10.83 -0.29 -9.35
N ILE A 131 11.13 0.77 -8.59
CA ILE A 131 10.53 0.99 -7.28
C ILE A 131 9.35 1.96 -7.48
N LEU A 132 8.13 1.44 -7.28
CA LEU A 132 6.91 2.20 -7.46
C LEU A 132 6.72 3.22 -6.31
N PRO A 133 6.22 4.43 -6.62
CA PRO A 133 5.99 5.47 -5.62
C PRO A 133 4.75 5.20 -4.76
N ASP A 134 3.74 4.53 -5.33
CA ASP A 134 2.51 4.19 -4.61
C ASP A 134 2.73 3.00 -3.71
N TYR A 135 2.33 3.12 -2.44
CA TYR A 135 2.50 2.08 -1.44
C TYR A 135 1.30 1.12 -1.41
N PRO A 136 1.52 -0.14 -0.96
CA PRO A 136 0.43 -0.99 -0.52
C PRO A 136 -0.30 -0.32 0.65
N LEU A 137 -1.53 -0.74 0.92
CA LEU A 137 -2.30 -0.20 2.03
C LEU A 137 -2.57 -1.30 3.06
N PHE A 138 -2.26 -1.03 4.32
CA PHE A 138 -2.61 -1.92 5.43
C PHE A 138 -4.05 -1.62 5.88
N GLY A 139 -4.94 -2.61 5.81
CA GLY A 139 -6.30 -2.49 6.34
C GLY A 139 -6.29 -2.57 7.86
N ASP A 140 -6.13 -3.79 8.37
CA ASP A 140 -5.94 -4.06 9.80
C ASP A 140 -5.46 -5.50 10.05
N SER A 141 -5.15 -5.82 11.30
CA SER A 141 -4.75 -7.16 11.75
C SER A 141 -5.61 -7.67 12.92
N THR A 142 -5.63 -8.98 13.12
CA THR A 142 -5.96 -9.59 14.43
C THR A 142 -4.66 -10.09 15.06
N SER A 143 -4.77 -11.02 16.02
CA SER A 143 -3.61 -11.74 16.55
C SER A 143 -2.93 -12.65 15.52
N ASN A 144 -3.65 -13.13 14.49
CA ASN A 144 -3.13 -14.12 13.55
C ASN A 144 -3.60 -13.95 12.08
N GLN A 145 -4.37 -12.90 11.79
CA GLN A 145 -4.82 -12.55 10.45
C GLN A 145 -4.49 -11.10 10.12
N ALA A 146 -4.52 -10.75 8.84
CA ALA A 146 -4.42 -9.37 8.37
C ALA A 146 -5.14 -9.17 7.03
N ILE A 147 -5.53 -7.93 6.75
CA ILE A 147 -5.99 -7.49 5.44
C ILE A 147 -4.96 -6.51 4.88
N ILE A 148 -4.47 -6.79 3.67
CA ILE A 148 -3.53 -5.94 2.95
C ILE A 148 -4.06 -5.70 1.55
N PHE A 149 -3.88 -4.48 1.07
CA PHE A 149 -4.25 -4.09 -0.29
C PHE A 149 -3.00 -3.80 -1.12
N SER A 150 -3.05 -4.11 -2.41
CA SER A 150 -2.07 -3.66 -3.38
C SER A 150 -2.05 -2.12 -3.46
N PRO A 151 -1.02 -1.53 -4.09
CA PRO A 151 -1.11 -0.19 -4.65
C PRO A 151 -2.28 -0.09 -5.65
N ILE A 152 -2.57 1.13 -6.09
CA ILE A 152 -3.59 1.37 -7.12
C ILE A 152 -3.13 0.67 -8.41
N LEU A 153 -3.95 -0.25 -8.92
CA LEU A 153 -3.67 -1.00 -10.15
C LEU A 153 -4.34 -0.36 -11.37
N ALA A 154 -5.46 0.31 -11.16
CA ALA A 154 -6.19 1.06 -12.19
C ALA A 154 -7.05 2.14 -11.55
N PRO A 155 -7.35 3.24 -12.25
CA PRO A 155 -8.34 4.21 -11.79
C PRO A 155 -9.72 3.55 -11.67
N ALA A 156 -10.55 4.07 -10.77
CA ALA A 156 -11.93 3.63 -10.67
C ALA A 156 -12.71 4.00 -11.96
N PRO A 157 -13.80 3.27 -12.28
CA PRO A 157 -14.68 3.69 -13.35
C PRO A 157 -15.20 5.11 -13.06
N PRO A 158 -15.34 5.97 -14.09
CA PRO A 158 -15.93 7.28 -13.90
C PRO A 158 -17.31 7.13 -13.28
N LEU A 159 -17.58 7.89 -12.23
CA LEU A 159 -18.89 7.93 -11.61
C LEU A 159 -19.86 8.61 -12.59
N ASP A 160 -20.96 7.94 -12.92
CA ASP A 160 -22.08 8.57 -13.62
C ASP A 160 -22.57 9.74 -12.75
N SER A 161 -22.23 10.96 -13.17
CA SER A 161 -22.72 12.16 -12.52
C SER A 161 -24.18 12.29 -12.91
N PRO A 162 -25.10 12.28 -11.94
CA PRO A 162 -26.50 12.27 -12.29
C PRO A 162 -26.88 13.64 -12.89
N THR A 163 -27.66 13.65 -13.97
CA THR A 163 -27.93 14.85 -14.78
C THR A 163 -29.40 15.22 -14.77
N TYR A 164 -29.72 16.52 -14.83
CA TYR A 164 -31.12 16.96 -14.82
C TYR A 164 -31.89 16.51 -16.05
N PRO A 165 -33.11 15.98 -15.91
CA PRO A 165 -33.89 15.72 -14.69
C PRO A 165 -33.77 14.29 -14.12
N ASN A 166 -32.94 13.43 -14.70
CA ASN A 166 -32.88 12.01 -14.40
C ASN A 166 -31.78 11.69 -13.37
N TYR A 167 -32.17 11.64 -12.09
CA TYR A 167 -31.28 11.35 -10.96
C TYR A 167 -31.42 9.93 -10.50
N THR A 168 -30.41 9.11 -10.78
CA THR A 168 -30.30 7.78 -10.17
C THR A 168 -29.09 7.75 -9.25
N PHE A 169 -29.33 7.65 -7.94
CA PHE A 169 -28.26 7.40 -6.98
C PHE A 169 -27.83 5.94 -7.03
N PRO A 170 -26.56 5.63 -6.68
CA PRO A 170 -26.16 4.26 -6.42
C PRO A 170 -27.07 3.64 -5.36
N PRO A 171 -27.54 2.40 -5.54
CA PRO A 171 -28.35 1.73 -4.54
C PRO A 171 -27.60 1.63 -3.20
N ALA A 172 -28.35 1.53 -2.10
CA ALA A 172 -27.76 1.44 -0.76
C ALA A 172 -26.84 0.21 -0.60
N ASN A 173 -27.23 -0.92 -1.22
CA ASN A 173 -26.41 -2.12 -1.36
C ASN A 173 -26.13 -2.38 -2.85
N PRO A 174 -25.06 -1.82 -3.43
CA PRO A 174 -24.69 -2.06 -4.80
C PRO A 174 -24.09 -3.45 -4.97
N SER A 175 -24.24 -4.03 -6.16
CA SER A 175 -23.38 -5.13 -6.57
C SER A 175 -21.93 -4.63 -6.68
N PRO A 176 -20.92 -5.46 -6.41
CA PRO A 176 -19.52 -5.10 -6.67
C PRO A 176 -19.39 -4.64 -8.14
N PRO A 177 -18.70 -3.52 -8.40
CA PRO A 177 -18.52 -3.04 -9.77
C PRO A 177 -17.74 -4.08 -10.59
N SER A 178 -18.05 -4.19 -11.88
CA SER A 178 -17.29 -5.06 -12.79
C SER A 178 -16.01 -4.37 -13.24
N SER A 179 -14.89 -5.08 -13.24
CA SER A 179 -13.59 -4.59 -13.73
C SER A 179 -13.49 -4.51 -15.25
N SER A 180 -14.56 -4.84 -15.99
CA SER A 180 -14.57 -4.90 -17.47
C SER A 180 -14.23 -3.59 -18.18
N GLY A 181 -14.21 -2.45 -17.46
CA GLY A 181 -13.86 -1.13 -17.99
C GLY A 181 -12.47 -0.62 -17.57
N SER A 182 -11.80 -1.26 -16.60
CA SER A 182 -10.37 -1.06 -16.36
C SER A 182 -9.61 -1.91 -17.39
N GLY A 183 -8.62 -1.36 -18.08
CA GLY A 183 -7.84 -2.08 -19.09
C GLY A 183 -7.10 -3.32 -18.55
N SER A 184 -6.01 -3.74 -19.21
CA SER A 184 -5.17 -4.82 -18.67
C SER A 184 -4.68 -4.44 -17.26
N LEU A 185 -5.18 -5.13 -16.22
CA LEU A 185 -4.75 -4.92 -14.85
C LEU A 185 -3.36 -5.55 -14.67
N PRO A 186 -2.39 -4.84 -14.04
CA PRO A 186 -1.09 -5.42 -13.74
C PRO A 186 -1.24 -6.58 -12.75
N ASN A 187 -0.38 -7.59 -12.88
CA ASN A 187 -0.39 -8.73 -11.97
C ASN A 187 0.30 -8.32 -10.66
N ALA A 188 -0.39 -8.41 -9.53
CA ALA A 188 0.13 -8.05 -8.22
C ALA A 188 0.35 -9.29 -7.35
N THR A 189 1.57 -9.47 -6.84
CA THR A 189 1.95 -10.52 -5.90
C THR A 189 2.38 -9.92 -4.57
N LEU A 190 1.74 -10.34 -3.48
CA LEU A 190 2.08 -9.92 -2.12
C LEU A 190 3.23 -10.76 -1.57
N ILE A 191 4.27 -10.09 -1.07
CA ILE A 191 5.38 -10.68 -0.32
C ILE A 191 5.30 -10.20 1.11
N LEU A 192 5.07 -11.11 2.05
CA LEU A 192 4.98 -10.83 3.48
C LEU A 192 6.08 -11.58 4.22
N SER A 193 6.84 -10.87 5.05
CA SER A 193 7.87 -11.48 5.91
C SER A 193 7.83 -10.86 7.31
N ARG A 194 8.35 -11.58 8.31
CA ARG A 194 8.61 -10.95 9.61
C ARG A 194 9.68 -9.86 9.42
N THR A 195 9.47 -8.71 10.04
CA THR A 195 10.42 -7.60 9.96
C THR A 195 11.78 -8.03 10.50
N ALA A 196 12.81 -7.89 9.67
CA ALA A 196 14.19 -8.21 10.02
C ALA A 196 14.95 -6.95 10.46
N ASP A 197 16.10 -7.14 11.10
CA ASP A 197 17.01 -6.05 11.44
C ASP A 197 17.66 -5.48 10.16
N GLY A 198 17.35 -4.21 9.87
CA GLY A 198 17.88 -3.45 8.73
C GLY A 198 16.94 -3.36 7.52
N PRO A 199 17.06 -2.29 6.70
CA PRO A 199 16.18 -2.08 5.56
C PRO A 199 16.38 -3.21 4.53
N PRO A 200 15.31 -3.85 4.05
CA PRO A 200 15.39 -4.82 2.96
C PRO A 200 15.67 -4.12 1.63
N LEU A 201 16.32 -4.81 0.69
CA LEU A 201 16.40 -4.35 -0.69
C LEU A 201 15.00 -4.36 -1.30
N ARG A 202 14.70 -3.36 -2.14
CA ARG A 202 13.38 -3.15 -2.74
C ARG A 202 13.36 -3.61 -4.20
N THR A 203 14.01 -4.74 -4.48
CA THR A 203 14.09 -5.35 -5.80
C THR A 203 13.32 -6.66 -5.84
N SER A 204 12.64 -6.94 -6.94
CA SER A 204 11.90 -8.20 -7.11
C SER A 204 12.83 -9.41 -7.01
N CYS A 205 14.05 -9.31 -7.55
CA CYS A 205 15.01 -10.40 -7.47
C CYS A 205 15.39 -10.75 -6.02
N PHE A 206 15.62 -9.75 -5.16
CA PHE A 206 15.89 -9.99 -3.75
C PHE A 206 14.67 -10.57 -3.03
N LEU A 207 13.49 -10.01 -3.30
CA LEU A 207 12.24 -10.44 -2.67
C LEU A 207 11.81 -11.85 -3.07
N ASN A 208 12.15 -12.30 -4.28
CA ASN A 208 11.91 -13.65 -4.76
C ASN A 208 13.06 -14.62 -4.42
N SER A 209 14.17 -14.11 -3.89
CA SER A 209 15.31 -14.96 -3.49
C SER A 209 15.00 -15.76 -2.22
N SER A 210 15.79 -16.80 -1.97
CA SER A 210 15.76 -17.55 -0.71
C SER A 210 16.12 -16.71 0.53
N GLY A 211 16.61 -15.48 0.34
CA GLY A 211 16.92 -14.55 1.42
C GLY A 211 15.70 -13.97 2.13
N VAL A 212 14.51 -14.05 1.52
CA VAL A 212 13.24 -13.59 2.12
C VAL A 212 12.37 -14.79 2.45
N SER A 213 12.23 -15.09 3.74
CA SER A 213 11.29 -16.11 4.20
C SER A 213 9.89 -15.52 4.20
N THR A 214 9.10 -15.87 3.19
CA THR A 214 7.69 -15.50 3.13
C THR A 214 6.92 -16.19 4.25
N THR A 215 5.98 -15.46 4.86
CA THR A 215 5.22 -15.89 6.03
C THR A 215 3.74 -15.58 5.86
N GLY A 216 2.90 -16.32 6.58
CA GLY A 216 1.45 -16.23 6.44
C GLY A 216 0.93 -16.92 5.17
N THR A 217 -0.38 -17.19 5.16
CA THR A 217 -1.07 -17.83 4.06
C THR A 217 -2.17 -16.91 3.55
N ILE A 218 -2.17 -16.62 2.25
CA ILE A 218 -3.27 -15.90 1.60
C ILE A 218 -4.48 -16.84 1.54
N VAL A 219 -5.55 -16.50 2.27
CA VAL A 219 -6.78 -17.28 2.34
C VAL A 219 -7.72 -16.91 1.20
N ASN A 220 -7.82 -15.62 0.91
CA ASN A 220 -8.64 -15.09 -0.17
C ASN A 220 -7.94 -13.89 -0.80
N SER A 221 -8.12 -13.72 -2.10
CA SER A 221 -7.59 -12.65 -2.92
C SER A 221 -8.65 -12.21 -3.91
N SER A 222 -9.00 -10.92 -3.92
CA SER A 222 -9.99 -10.39 -4.85
C SER A 222 -9.69 -8.95 -5.23
N LEU A 223 -10.10 -8.55 -6.44
CA LEU A 223 -10.07 -7.15 -6.83
C LEU A 223 -11.17 -6.40 -6.07
N TRP A 224 -10.83 -5.28 -5.45
CA TRP A 224 -11.71 -4.50 -4.59
C TRP A 224 -11.58 -2.99 -4.87
N LEU A 225 -12.72 -2.29 -4.84
CA LEU A 225 -12.79 -0.84 -4.98
C LEU A 225 -13.33 -0.22 -3.68
N ARG A 226 -12.43 0.25 -2.82
CA ARG A 226 -12.79 0.85 -1.52
C ARG A 226 -13.45 2.21 -1.67
N ASP A 227 -12.94 3.01 -2.61
CA ASP A 227 -13.48 4.32 -2.95
C ASP A 227 -13.26 4.63 -4.44
N PRO A 228 -14.22 5.30 -5.11
CA PRO A 228 -14.03 5.74 -6.49
C PRO A 228 -12.84 6.69 -6.72
N LYS A 229 -12.32 7.36 -5.68
CA LYS A 229 -11.13 8.21 -5.76
C LYS A 229 -9.82 7.45 -5.52
N ASP A 230 -9.89 6.27 -4.87
CA ASP A 230 -8.71 5.48 -4.48
C ASP A 230 -8.34 4.39 -5.49
N GLY A 231 -9.17 4.19 -6.52
CA GLY A 231 -8.93 3.24 -7.61
C GLY A 231 -9.00 1.77 -7.20
N TRP A 232 -8.82 0.89 -8.19
CA TRP A 232 -8.84 -0.55 -8.03
C TRP A 232 -7.59 -1.07 -7.34
N ARG A 233 -7.76 -1.94 -6.35
CA ARG A 233 -6.67 -2.63 -5.64
C ARG A 233 -6.99 -4.12 -5.52
N THR A 234 -5.98 -4.96 -5.45
CA THR A 234 -6.15 -6.34 -4.99
C THR A 234 -6.17 -6.34 -3.48
N GLU A 235 -7.23 -6.90 -2.89
CA GLU A 235 -7.34 -7.17 -1.45
C GLU A 235 -6.90 -8.60 -1.16
N TRP A 236 -5.98 -8.76 -0.20
CA TRP A 236 -5.55 -10.05 0.32
C TRP A 236 -5.97 -10.19 1.77
N SER A 237 -6.62 -11.32 2.08
CA SER A 237 -6.83 -11.76 3.45
C SER A 237 -5.78 -12.81 3.81
N LEU A 238 -5.09 -12.57 4.91
CA LEU A 238 -3.97 -13.37 5.39
C LEU A 238 -4.36 -14.13 6.65
N SER A 239 -3.74 -15.28 6.84
CA SER A 239 -3.86 -16.11 8.05
C SER A 239 -2.52 -16.72 8.45
N GLY A 240 -2.48 -17.38 9.61
CA GLY A 240 -1.28 -18.06 10.10
C GLY A 240 -0.17 -17.11 10.58
N LEU A 241 -0.53 -15.86 10.88
CA LEU A 241 0.41 -14.90 11.47
C LEU A 241 0.60 -15.20 12.96
N THR A 242 1.74 -14.78 13.50
CA THR A 242 2.10 -14.92 14.91
C THR A 242 1.63 -13.67 15.65
N PRO A 243 0.99 -13.77 16.84
CA PRO A 243 0.63 -12.60 17.65
C PRO A 243 1.83 -11.73 18.01
N GLN A 244 1.59 -10.43 18.22
CA GLN A 244 2.61 -9.44 18.64
C GLN A 244 3.91 -9.48 17.83
N THR A 245 3.79 -9.65 16.52
CA THR A 245 4.95 -9.78 15.63
C THR A 245 4.93 -8.67 14.60
N ASN A 246 6.09 -8.02 14.40
CA ASN A 246 6.29 -7.03 13.35
C ASN A 246 6.42 -7.72 11.99
N TYR A 247 5.66 -7.23 11.02
CA TYR A 247 5.67 -7.72 9.65
C TYR A 247 5.97 -6.59 8.67
N THR A 248 6.65 -6.96 7.59
CA THR A 248 6.94 -6.09 6.46
C THR A 248 6.32 -6.69 5.21
N ALA A 249 5.55 -5.88 4.48
CA ALA A 249 4.88 -6.29 3.25
C ALA A 249 5.35 -5.46 2.05
N PHE A 250 5.56 -6.18 0.94
CA PHE A 250 5.86 -5.64 -0.38
C PHE A 250 4.84 -6.15 -1.39
N VAL A 251 4.65 -5.41 -2.47
CA VAL A 251 3.85 -5.88 -3.60
C VAL A 251 4.72 -5.81 -4.84
N ILE A 252 4.86 -6.94 -5.52
CA ILE A 252 5.52 -7.04 -6.81
C ILE A 252 4.45 -6.93 -7.89
N GLN A 253 4.55 -5.92 -8.76
CA GLN A 253 3.74 -5.74 -9.95
C GLN A 253 4.51 -6.20 -11.19
N ASP A 254 3.83 -6.93 -12.08
CA ASP A 254 4.36 -7.41 -13.37
C ASP A 254 5.74 -8.08 -13.23
N ALA A 255 5.88 -8.88 -12.16
CA ALA A 255 7.06 -9.64 -11.75
C ALA A 255 8.31 -8.84 -11.34
N HIS A 256 8.49 -7.58 -11.77
CA HIS A 256 9.75 -6.85 -11.59
C HIS A 256 9.64 -5.47 -10.93
N LYS A 257 8.43 -4.91 -10.82
CA LYS A 257 8.21 -3.61 -10.20
C LYS A 257 7.80 -3.79 -8.75
N VAL A 258 8.45 -3.11 -7.82
CA VAL A 258 8.25 -3.31 -6.38
C VAL A 258 7.63 -2.09 -5.74
N SER A 259 6.60 -2.32 -4.94
CA SER A 259 5.96 -1.32 -4.09
C SER A 259 6.07 -1.70 -2.61
N GLY A 260 6.10 -0.69 -1.73
CA GLY A 260 6.38 -0.85 -0.31
C GLY A 260 7.86 -0.62 0.01
N PRO A 261 8.32 -0.82 1.25
CA PRO A 261 7.62 -1.55 2.29
C PRO A 261 6.49 -0.78 2.95
N ILE A 262 5.48 -1.52 3.41
CA ILE A 262 4.65 -1.13 4.55
C ILE A 262 4.94 -2.03 5.74
N TYR A 263 4.73 -1.50 6.94
CA TYR A 263 4.94 -2.19 8.19
C TYR A 263 3.63 -2.29 8.96
N PHE A 264 3.45 -3.39 9.68
CA PHE A 264 2.35 -3.54 10.63
C PHE A 264 2.71 -4.54 11.72
N VAL A 265 1.95 -4.48 12.81
CA VAL A 265 2.08 -5.41 13.94
C VAL A 265 0.78 -6.18 14.09
N THR A 266 0.89 -7.49 14.28
CA THR A 266 -0.26 -8.30 14.71
C THR A 266 -0.58 -8.03 16.16
N LYS A 267 -1.86 -8.11 16.49
CA LYS A 267 -2.35 -7.79 17.83
C LYS A 267 -2.01 -8.89 18.84
N SER A 268 -2.27 -8.63 20.11
CA SER A 268 -2.07 -9.55 21.23
C SER A 268 -2.88 -10.83 21.03
N ALA A 269 -2.39 -11.94 21.58
CA ALA A 269 -3.11 -13.22 21.53
C ALA A 269 -4.50 -13.15 22.20
N SER A 270 -4.70 -12.18 23.10
CA SER A 270 -5.97 -11.88 23.78
C SER A 270 -6.91 -10.97 23.00
N PHE A 271 -6.51 -10.46 21.83
CA PHE A 271 -7.35 -9.59 21.01
C PHE A 271 -8.60 -10.32 20.52
N SER A 272 -9.78 -9.78 20.84
CA SER A 272 -11.07 -10.47 20.73
C SER A 272 -11.91 -10.06 19.52
N CYS A 273 -11.52 -9.01 18.80
CA CYS A 273 -12.28 -8.47 17.67
C CYS A 273 -11.96 -9.20 16.36
N THR A 274 -12.96 -9.29 15.48
CA THR A 274 -12.88 -10.05 14.21
C THR A 274 -12.75 -9.10 13.03
N LEU A 275 -12.00 -9.50 12.00
CA LEU A 275 -11.88 -8.71 10.76
C LEU A 275 -13.20 -8.72 9.97
N VAL A 276 -13.53 -7.56 9.40
CA VAL A 276 -14.67 -7.36 8.50
C VAL A 276 -14.15 -6.73 7.22
N HIS A 277 -14.53 -7.28 6.07
CA HIS A 277 -14.11 -6.79 4.76
C HIS A 277 -15.13 -7.07 3.66
N ALA A 278 -14.82 -6.70 2.42
CA ALA A 278 -15.60 -7.05 1.24
C ALA A 278 -17.11 -6.77 1.39
N LEU A 279 -17.48 -5.60 1.94
CA LEU A 279 -18.86 -5.15 2.12
C LEU A 279 -19.24 -4.15 1.01
N PRO A 280 -20.04 -4.50 -0.01
CA PRO A 280 -20.38 -3.57 -1.08
C PRO A 280 -21.14 -2.31 -0.61
N PHE A 281 -21.94 -2.44 0.47
CA PHE A 281 -22.65 -1.31 1.09
C PHE A 281 -21.75 -0.43 1.97
N CYS A 282 -20.58 -0.95 2.39
CA CYS A 282 -19.55 -0.26 3.19
C CYS A 282 -18.14 -0.57 2.68
N PRO A 283 -17.78 -0.13 1.46
CA PRO A 283 -16.60 -0.64 0.75
C PRO A 283 -15.26 -0.30 1.39
N SER A 284 -15.22 0.77 2.20
CA SER A 284 -14.00 1.17 2.92
C SER A 284 -13.73 0.27 4.13
N THR A 285 -14.76 -0.36 4.73
CA THR A 285 -14.61 -1.22 5.92
C THR A 285 -13.76 -2.45 5.61
N ALA A 286 -12.55 -2.46 6.14
CA ALA A 286 -11.55 -3.51 5.95
C ALA A 286 -10.65 -3.64 7.19
N TYR A 287 -11.28 -3.74 8.36
CA TYR A 287 -10.60 -3.68 9.66
C TYR A 287 -11.28 -4.51 10.73
N ALA A 288 -10.66 -4.62 11.91
CA ALA A 288 -11.22 -5.37 13.02
C ALA A 288 -12.40 -4.60 13.64
N VAL A 289 -13.53 -5.28 13.84
CA VAL A 289 -14.76 -4.74 14.44
C VAL A 289 -15.06 -5.57 15.69
N PRO A 290 -15.65 -5.00 16.76
CA PRO A 290 -15.98 -5.73 17.98
C PRO A 290 -17.15 -6.70 17.78
N LEU A 291 -17.06 -7.60 16.81
CA LEU A 291 -17.98 -8.70 16.55
C LEU A 291 -17.37 -10.00 17.06
N PRO A 292 -18.20 -10.90 17.65
CA PRO A 292 -17.74 -12.24 18.00
C PRO A 292 -17.34 -13.00 16.72
N PRO A 293 -16.58 -14.09 16.81
CA PRO A 293 -16.28 -14.90 15.63
C PRO A 293 -17.57 -15.40 14.93
N PRO A 294 -17.65 -15.39 13.59
CA PRO A 294 -18.78 -15.91 12.83
C PRO A 294 -19.07 -17.38 13.18
N PRO A 295 -20.35 -17.75 13.40
CA PRO A 295 -20.75 -19.06 13.93
C PRO A 295 -20.46 -20.24 12.99
N SER A 296 -20.25 -19.98 11.70
CA SER A 296 -20.06 -20.99 10.66
C SER A 296 -18.63 -21.01 10.08
N SER A 297 -17.63 -20.44 10.76
CA SER A 297 -16.26 -20.52 10.26
C SER A 297 -15.74 -21.95 10.35
N THR A 298 -15.86 -22.70 9.26
CA THR A 298 -15.15 -23.97 9.02
C THR A 298 -13.65 -23.76 8.84
N ASN A 299 -13.24 -22.51 8.57
CA ASN A 299 -11.85 -22.09 8.52
C ASN A 299 -11.32 -21.85 9.94
N ASN A 300 -10.07 -22.25 10.21
CA ASN A 300 -9.35 -21.94 11.46
C ASN A 300 -9.18 -20.42 11.71
N PHE A 301 -9.67 -19.57 10.80
CA PHE A 301 -9.42 -18.13 10.72
C PHE A 301 -10.76 -17.42 10.40
N PRO A 302 -11.57 -17.09 11.43
CA PRO A 302 -12.86 -16.43 11.28
C PRO A 302 -12.73 -15.03 10.64
N ILE A 303 -13.56 -14.71 9.65
CA ILE A 303 -13.62 -13.37 9.03
C ILE A 303 -15.05 -13.08 8.55
N TYR A 304 -15.47 -11.83 8.65
CA TYR A 304 -16.77 -11.38 8.14
C TYR A 304 -16.66 -10.76 6.75
N ASP A 305 -17.57 -11.15 5.87
CA ASP A 305 -17.78 -10.58 4.55
C ASP A 305 -19.27 -10.28 4.32
N SER A 306 -19.62 -9.88 3.10
CA SER A 306 -21.01 -9.57 2.73
C SER A 306 -21.98 -10.75 2.84
N SER A 307 -21.50 -11.99 2.90
CA SER A 307 -22.33 -13.20 2.98
C SER A 307 -22.72 -13.59 4.41
N ASN A 308 -21.93 -13.19 5.40
CA ASN A 308 -22.05 -13.68 6.79
C ASN A 308 -22.09 -12.56 7.86
N VAL A 309 -22.01 -11.28 7.46
CA VAL A 309 -22.16 -10.13 8.36
C VAL A 309 -23.51 -10.17 9.10
N PRO A 310 -23.58 -9.76 10.39
CA PRO A 310 -24.84 -9.79 11.14
C PRO A 310 -25.98 -9.03 10.46
N ALA A 311 -27.13 -9.69 10.31
CA ALA A 311 -28.30 -9.15 9.59
C ALA A 311 -28.82 -7.84 10.18
N ALA A 312 -28.69 -7.64 11.49
CA ALA A 312 -29.05 -6.39 12.16
C ALA A 312 -28.20 -5.21 11.66
N LEU A 313 -26.88 -5.38 11.53
CA LEU A 313 -25.98 -4.34 11.01
C LEU A 313 -26.22 -4.08 9.53
N PHE A 314 -26.38 -5.14 8.73
CA PHE A 314 -26.69 -5.02 7.33
C PHE A 314 -27.99 -4.22 7.11
N SER A 315 -29.08 -4.63 7.74
CA SER A 315 -30.38 -3.98 7.60
C SER A 315 -30.38 -2.54 8.13
N GLN A 316 -29.76 -2.28 9.28
CA GLN A 316 -29.64 -0.93 9.83
C GLN A 316 -28.88 0.00 8.86
N THR A 317 -27.77 -0.47 8.29
CA THR A 317 -26.95 0.31 7.36
C THR A 317 -27.72 0.61 6.08
N VAL A 318 -28.27 -0.42 5.43
CA VAL A 318 -28.99 -0.29 4.16
C VAL A 318 -30.24 0.59 4.32
N ASN A 319 -31.01 0.41 5.38
CA ASN A 319 -32.22 1.22 5.63
C ASN A 319 -31.87 2.68 5.91
N THR A 320 -30.83 2.95 6.70
CA THR A 320 -30.39 4.32 7.01
C THR A 320 -29.87 5.03 5.76
N LEU A 321 -29.07 4.34 4.93
CA LEU A 321 -28.62 4.88 3.64
C LEU A 321 -29.78 5.13 2.67
N THR A 322 -30.75 4.22 2.62
CA THR A 322 -31.94 4.36 1.76
C THR A 322 -32.75 5.58 2.16
N ASN A 323 -33.08 5.72 3.45
CA ASN A 323 -33.83 6.86 3.96
C ASN A 323 -33.10 8.19 3.71
N PHE A 324 -31.78 8.21 3.95
CA PHE A 324 -30.96 9.38 3.66
C PHE A 324 -30.98 9.75 2.17
N THR A 325 -30.83 8.75 1.29
CA THR A 325 -30.86 8.94 -0.17
C THR A 325 -32.22 9.46 -0.64
N ILE A 326 -33.33 8.96 -0.05
CA ILE A 326 -34.68 9.49 -0.30
C ILE A 326 -34.76 10.96 0.13
N SER A 327 -34.31 11.30 1.33
CA SER A 327 -34.31 12.69 1.81
C SER A 327 -33.46 13.61 0.92
N LEU A 328 -32.28 13.16 0.51
CA LEU A 328 -31.41 13.89 -0.41
C LEU A 328 -32.07 14.13 -1.77
N SER A 329 -32.82 13.14 -2.28
CA SER A 329 -33.53 13.23 -3.57
C SER A 329 -34.72 14.20 -3.57
N THR A 330 -35.15 14.71 -2.41
CA THR A 330 -36.17 15.76 -2.33
C THR A 330 -35.65 17.11 -2.85
N PHE A 331 -34.33 17.27 -2.92
CA PHE A 331 -33.68 18.39 -3.57
C PHE A 331 -33.47 18.09 -5.05
N ALA A 332 -33.48 19.13 -5.89
CA ALA A 332 -33.17 19.02 -7.31
C ALA A 332 -31.66 18.79 -7.53
N CYS A 333 -31.17 17.63 -7.10
CA CYS A 333 -29.81 17.12 -7.38
C CYS A 333 -29.48 17.28 -8.86
N GLY A 334 -28.19 17.38 -9.26
CA GLY A 334 -27.64 17.61 -10.62
C GLY A 334 -28.24 18.71 -11.51
N SER A 335 -29.10 19.56 -10.94
CA SER A 335 -29.12 20.98 -11.25
C SER A 335 -28.24 21.75 -10.26
N ASP A 336 -27.41 21.02 -9.49
CA ASP A 336 -26.73 21.37 -8.24
C ASP A 336 -26.38 22.86 -8.08
N MET A 337 -27.35 23.65 -7.61
CA MET A 337 -27.19 25.08 -7.33
C MET A 337 -26.65 25.35 -5.91
N TYR A 338 -26.48 24.33 -5.07
CA TYR A 338 -26.04 24.53 -3.67
C TYR A 338 -24.52 24.62 -3.52
N SER A 339 -23.75 24.15 -4.51
CA SER A 339 -22.29 24.19 -4.51
C SER A 339 -21.74 24.17 -5.93
N PHE A 340 -20.59 24.83 -6.13
CA PHE A 340 -19.86 24.81 -7.40
C PHE A 340 -18.82 23.68 -7.47
N LEU A 341 -18.56 22.97 -6.37
CA LEU A 341 -17.46 22.00 -6.25
C LEU A 341 -17.90 20.56 -5.97
N VAL A 342 -19.10 20.36 -5.46
CA VAL A 342 -19.62 19.05 -5.04
C VAL A 342 -21.07 18.89 -5.45
N GLY A 343 -21.46 17.67 -5.79
CA GLY A 343 -22.83 17.30 -6.16
C GLY A 343 -23.49 16.37 -5.14
N CYS A 344 -24.79 16.09 -5.32
CA CYS A 344 -25.50 15.17 -4.42
C CYS A 344 -24.86 13.77 -4.36
N ASN A 345 -24.23 13.29 -5.43
CA ASN A 345 -23.49 12.02 -5.44
C ASN A 345 -22.31 12.05 -4.47
N ASP A 346 -21.61 13.18 -4.35
CA ASP A 346 -20.56 13.37 -3.36
C ASP A 346 -21.12 13.31 -1.94
N CYS A 347 -22.22 14.03 -1.68
CA CYS A 347 -22.92 14.00 -0.39
C CYS A 347 -23.30 12.57 0.02
N GLN A 348 -23.92 11.80 -0.89
CA GLN A 348 -24.31 10.42 -0.63
C GLN A 348 -23.11 9.52 -0.33
N ARG A 349 -22.01 9.68 -1.08
CA ARG A 349 -20.78 8.92 -0.89
C ARG A 349 -20.13 9.23 0.46
N GLU A 350 -19.96 10.51 0.80
CA GLU A 350 -19.34 10.89 2.07
C GLU A 350 -20.23 10.47 3.26
N TYR A 351 -21.56 10.61 3.15
CA TYR A 351 -22.49 10.13 4.18
C TYR A 351 -22.39 8.61 4.39
N ARG A 352 -22.24 7.85 3.29
CA ARG A 352 -22.01 6.40 3.37
C ARG A 352 -20.74 6.08 4.14
N LYS A 353 -19.60 6.72 3.82
CA LYS A 353 -18.34 6.49 4.55
C LYS A 353 -18.48 6.77 6.03
N TRP A 354 -19.06 7.92 6.37
CA TRP A 354 -19.31 8.32 7.75
C TRP A 354 -20.20 7.30 8.47
N LEU A 355 -21.34 6.92 7.88
CA LEU A 355 -22.26 5.97 8.48
C LEU A 355 -21.60 4.61 8.72
N CYS A 356 -20.82 4.12 7.74
CA CYS A 356 -20.09 2.86 7.86
C CYS A 356 -19.07 2.92 9.01
N ALA A 357 -18.29 3.98 9.14
CA ALA A 357 -17.33 4.12 10.24
C ALA A 357 -18.00 4.23 11.63
N ILE A 358 -19.25 4.69 11.69
CA ILE A 358 -20.05 4.76 12.92
C ILE A 358 -20.66 3.39 13.27
N LEU A 359 -21.25 2.69 12.28
CA LEU A 359 -21.89 1.39 12.47
C LEU A 359 -20.91 0.22 12.53
N PHE A 360 -19.70 0.38 12.00
CA PHE A 360 -18.61 -0.58 12.10
C PHE A 360 -17.47 0.10 12.86
N PRO A 361 -17.56 0.22 14.19
CA PRO A 361 -16.49 0.84 14.96
C PRO A 361 -15.22 0.00 14.86
N ARG A 362 -14.10 0.62 14.51
CA ARG A 362 -12.81 -0.08 14.46
C ARG A 362 -12.36 -0.42 15.88
N CYS A 363 -12.02 -1.68 16.09
CA CYS A 363 -11.44 -2.19 17.31
C CYS A 363 -9.92 -2.22 17.16
N SER A 364 -9.19 -1.82 18.19
CA SER A 364 -7.72 -1.84 18.18
C SER A 364 -7.18 -2.12 19.58
N GLU A 365 -5.87 -2.01 19.75
CA GLU A 365 -5.19 -2.03 21.04
C GLU A 365 -4.00 -1.06 21.01
N PRO A 366 -3.49 -0.62 22.17
CA PRO A 366 -2.32 0.25 22.24
C PRO A 366 -1.10 -0.44 21.65
N SER A 367 -0.17 0.34 21.08
CA SER A 367 1.09 -0.22 20.61
C SER A 367 1.94 -0.69 21.79
N GLN A 368 2.52 -1.87 21.68
CA GLN A 368 3.31 -2.47 22.77
C GLN A 368 4.58 -1.67 23.09
N ALA A 369 5.10 -0.92 22.11
CA ALA A 369 6.23 -0.01 22.28
C ALA A 369 5.85 1.28 23.05
N ASN A 370 4.56 1.61 23.14
CA ASN A 370 4.08 2.77 23.88
C ASN A 370 2.75 2.45 24.61
N PRO A 371 2.79 1.60 25.65
CA PRO A 371 1.60 1.12 26.35
C PRO A 371 0.90 2.22 27.18
N ASP A 372 1.61 3.30 27.52
CA ASP A 372 1.09 4.45 28.29
C ASP A 372 0.15 5.35 27.46
N PHE A 373 -0.05 5.02 26.20
CA PHE A 373 -0.85 5.74 25.21
C PHE A 373 -2.38 5.57 25.36
N ILE A 374 -2.85 5.30 26.59
CA ILE A 374 -4.27 5.14 26.91
C ILE A 374 -4.74 6.40 27.65
N THR A 375 -5.89 6.92 27.25
CA THR A 375 -6.54 8.03 27.95
C THR A 375 -7.27 7.48 29.19
N PRO A 376 -6.82 7.77 30.43
CA PRO A 376 -7.37 7.10 31.61
C PRO A 376 -8.76 7.61 32.02
N ASN A 377 -9.21 8.75 31.47
CA ASN A 377 -10.47 9.40 31.82
C ASN A 377 -11.31 9.71 30.57
N PRO A 378 -12.47 9.06 30.37
CA PRO A 378 -13.39 9.33 29.26
C PRO A 378 -13.93 10.77 29.17
N GLY A 379 -13.77 11.56 30.24
CA GLY A 379 -14.17 12.98 30.32
C GLY A 379 -13.01 13.98 30.24
N SER A 380 -11.77 13.51 30.09
CA SER A 380 -10.62 14.36 29.80
C SER A 380 -10.25 14.13 28.33
N MET A 381 -10.27 15.20 27.53
CA MET A 381 -9.87 15.18 26.12
C MET A 381 -8.61 14.32 25.96
N GLY A 382 -8.67 13.37 25.02
CA GLY A 382 -7.71 12.29 24.89
C GLY A 382 -6.32 12.76 24.48
N ILE A 383 -5.46 13.04 25.47
CA ILE A 383 -4.11 13.54 25.28
C ILE A 383 -3.11 12.40 25.49
N VAL A 384 -2.49 11.90 24.42
CA VAL A 384 -1.22 11.15 24.52
C VAL A 384 -0.37 11.22 23.23
N ASN A 385 0.91 11.57 23.37
CA ASN A 385 1.88 11.88 22.30
C ASN A 385 2.33 10.65 21.48
N ALA A 386 2.18 10.67 20.15
CA ALA A 386 3.00 9.88 19.22
C ALA A 386 3.92 10.81 18.40
N GLY A 387 5.15 10.95 18.87
CA GLY A 387 6.22 11.76 18.28
C GLY A 387 7.39 11.89 19.26
N SER A 388 8.63 11.90 18.76
CA SER A 388 9.82 12.16 19.58
C SER A 388 9.92 13.63 19.99
N ASP A 389 9.31 14.53 19.22
CA ASP A 389 9.13 15.93 19.56
C ASP A 389 7.71 16.16 20.16
N PRO A 390 7.60 16.56 21.44
CA PRO A 390 6.31 16.87 22.06
C PRO A 390 5.57 18.04 21.38
N ALA A 391 6.22 18.84 20.54
CA ALA A 391 5.58 19.90 19.76
C ALA A 391 4.90 19.40 18.47
N GLN A 392 5.19 18.19 18.00
CA GLN A 392 4.65 17.60 16.75
C GLN A 392 3.92 16.26 16.96
N ALA A 393 3.79 15.81 18.21
CA ALA A 393 3.20 14.53 18.50
C ALA A 393 1.69 14.50 18.19
N VAL A 394 1.24 13.41 17.58
CA VAL A 394 -0.17 13.20 17.20
C VAL A 394 -0.78 12.15 18.11
N MET A 395 -1.98 12.41 18.64
CA MET A 395 -2.63 11.49 19.57
C MET A 395 -3.32 10.34 18.80
N SER A 396 -3.79 9.28 19.44
CA SER A 396 -4.81 8.45 18.80
C SER A 396 -6.11 8.53 19.55
N ALA A 397 -7.19 8.38 18.80
CA ALA A 397 -8.54 8.43 19.31
C ALA A 397 -8.98 7.07 19.88
N LEU A 398 -8.05 6.33 20.49
CA LEU A 398 -8.30 5.03 21.09
C LEU A 398 -8.93 5.18 22.47
N LEU A 399 -10.09 4.56 22.67
CA LEU A 399 -10.83 4.62 23.91
C LEU A 399 -11.11 3.21 24.48
N PRO A 400 -10.93 2.99 25.78
CA PRO A 400 -11.37 1.77 26.43
C PRO A 400 -12.89 1.70 26.51
N VAL A 401 -13.44 0.55 26.15
CA VAL A 401 -14.83 0.19 26.34
C VAL A 401 -14.90 -0.87 27.44
N PRO A 402 -15.45 -0.56 28.63
CA PRO A 402 -15.54 -1.51 29.72
C PRO A 402 -16.57 -2.60 29.42
N SER A 403 -16.46 -3.75 30.11
CA SER A 403 -17.53 -4.74 30.11
C SER A 403 -18.81 -4.11 30.69
N GLN A 404 -19.92 -4.29 29.99
CA GLN A 404 -21.24 -3.75 30.34
C GLN A 404 -21.42 -2.22 30.14
N SER A 405 -21.07 -1.70 28.95
CA SER A 405 -21.84 -0.54 28.48
C SER A 405 -23.29 -1.00 28.25
N PRO A 406 -24.30 -0.47 28.95
CA PRO A 406 -25.67 -0.96 28.82
C PRO A 406 -26.16 -0.64 27.40
N THR A 407 -26.23 -1.64 26.52
CA THR A 407 -27.14 -1.52 25.38
C THR A 407 -28.55 -1.71 25.93
N PRO A 408 -29.50 -0.79 25.66
CA PRO A 408 -30.88 -0.89 26.16
C PRO A 408 -31.66 -2.14 25.69
N SER A 409 -31.07 -3.00 24.88
CA SER A 409 -31.61 -4.27 24.43
C SER A 409 -30.49 -5.31 24.34
N GLY A 410 -30.74 -6.53 24.80
CA GLY A 410 -29.80 -7.66 24.74
C GLY A 410 -29.50 -8.20 23.34
N ASP A 411 -29.82 -7.44 22.28
CA ASP A 411 -29.71 -7.82 20.87
C ASP A 411 -28.53 -7.12 20.16
N SER A 412 -27.54 -6.65 20.92
CA SER A 412 -26.36 -6.02 20.31
C SER A 412 -25.52 -7.06 19.56
N PRO A 413 -25.18 -6.84 18.26
CA PRO A 413 -24.33 -7.76 17.51
C PRO A 413 -22.85 -7.70 17.97
N TYR A 414 -22.49 -6.76 18.84
CA TYR A 414 -21.12 -6.56 19.30
C TYR A 414 -20.78 -7.36 20.56
N ILE A 415 -19.49 -7.65 20.72
CA ILE A 415 -18.94 -8.29 21.93
C ILE A 415 -19.19 -7.42 23.16
N GLN A 416 -19.46 -8.08 24.29
CA GLN A 416 -19.67 -7.43 25.59
C GLN A 416 -18.39 -7.38 26.43
N ASP A 417 -17.33 -8.04 25.97
CA ASP A 417 -16.03 -8.07 26.64
C ASP A 417 -15.31 -6.72 26.53
N PRO A 418 -14.45 -6.39 27.50
CA PRO A 418 -13.65 -5.19 27.44
C PRO A 418 -12.78 -5.18 26.19
N HIS A 419 -12.82 -4.08 25.44
CA HIS A 419 -12.04 -3.90 24.22
C HIS A 419 -11.69 -2.42 24.06
N MET A 420 -10.78 -2.11 23.13
CA MET A 420 -10.50 -0.71 22.78
C MET A 420 -11.15 -0.38 21.44
N ARG A 421 -11.82 0.75 21.39
CA ARG A 421 -12.46 1.28 20.20
C ARG A 421 -11.65 2.46 19.68
N LEU A 422 -11.26 2.41 18.42
CA LEU A 422 -10.67 3.53 17.72
C LEU A 422 -11.80 4.40 17.15
N LEU A 423 -11.90 5.64 17.62
CA LEU A 423 -12.96 6.55 17.17
C LEU A 423 -12.78 6.93 15.69
N PRO A 424 -13.89 7.21 14.99
CA PRO A 424 -13.84 7.77 13.64
C PRO A 424 -13.12 9.12 13.63
N CYS A 425 -12.41 9.39 12.54
CA CYS A 425 -11.84 10.71 12.29
C CYS A 425 -12.97 11.73 12.14
N ILE A 426 -12.87 12.92 12.76
CA ILE A 426 -13.87 13.99 12.60
C ILE A 426 -14.01 14.40 11.12
N GLU A 427 -12.95 14.22 10.35
CA GLU A 427 -12.87 14.50 8.93
C GLU A 427 -13.88 13.70 8.11
N LEU A 428 -14.29 12.51 8.56
CA LEU A 428 -15.41 11.80 7.96
C LEU A 428 -16.71 12.58 8.11
N CYS A 429 -16.98 13.11 9.31
CA CYS A 429 -18.15 13.95 9.53
C CYS A 429 -18.05 15.24 8.71
N ASN A 430 -16.91 15.94 8.79
CA ASN A 430 -16.73 17.20 8.07
C ASN A 430 -16.78 17.01 6.54
N ALA A 431 -16.41 15.83 6.02
CA ALA A 431 -16.59 15.50 4.61
C ALA A 431 -18.08 15.48 4.22
N VAL A 432 -18.96 14.93 5.07
CA VAL A 432 -20.41 14.98 4.87
C VAL A 432 -20.90 16.43 4.93
N ASP A 433 -20.55 17.17 5.98
CA ASP A 433 -21.00 18.56 6.18
C ASP A 433 -20.62 19.47 5.00
N ARG A 434 -19.43 19.28 4.43
CA ARG A 434 -18.96 20.03 3.26
C ARG A 434 -19.58 19.56 1.94
N ALA A 435 -19.93 18.28 1.84
CA ALA A 435 -20.46 17.69 0.62
C ALA A 435 -21.98 17.87 0.49
N CYS A 436 -22.69 17.96 1.61
CA CYS A 436 -24.15 17.90 1.63
C CYS A 436 -24.84 19.26 1.58
N PRO A 437 -26.05 19.34 1.00
CA PRO A 437 -26.81 20.57 0.91
C PRO A 437 -27.31 21.05 2.30
N PRO A 438 -27.35 22.36 2.56
CA PRO A 438 -27.67 22.91 3.88
C PRO A 438 -29.05 22.52 4.47
N PHE A 439 -30.02 22.16 3.63
CA PHE A 439 -31.37 21.79 4.09
C PHE A 439 -31.40 20.49 4.91
N LEU A 440 -30.42 19.61 4.71
CA LEU A 440 -30.28 18.39 5.51
C LEU A 440 -29.88 18.68 6.97
N GLN A 441 -29.41 19.91 7.25
CA GLN A 441 -28.99 20.36 8.57
C GLN A 441 -27.97 19.43 9.26
N PHE A 442 -27.24 18.64 8.46
CA PHE A 442 -26.14 17.83 8.95
C PHE A 442 -25.10 18.78 9.54
N ARG A 443 -24.65 18.51 10.77
CA ARG A 443 -23.68 19.34 11.48
C ARG A 443 -22.76 18.48 12.32
N CYS A 444 -21.47 18.75 12.20
CA CYS A 444 -20.48 18.04 12.99
C CYS A 444 -20.29 18.67 14.37
N PRO A 445 -20.06 17.85 15.41
CA PRO A 445 -19.74 18.37 16.72
C PRO A 445 -18.36 19.04 16.70
N THR A 446 -18.18 20.05 17.54
CA THR A 446 -16.85 20.65 17.75
C THR A 446 -16.13 19.92 18.87
N SER A 447 -14.79 20.00 18.90
CA SER A 447 -13.97 19.38 19.94
C SER A 447 -14.40 19.80 21.36
N LYS A 448 -14.86 21.05 21.54
CA LYS A 448 -15.31 21.61 22.83
C LYS A 448 -16.67 21.10 23.31
N PHE A 449 -17.52 20.58 22.41
CA PHE A 449 -18.89 20.16 22.73
C PHE A 449 -19.12 18.71 22.32
N ASN A 450 -18.75 17.78 23.21
CA ASN A 450 -18.90 16.32 23.05
C ASN A 450 -18.17 15.70 21.84
N GLY A 451 -17.57 16.49 20.94
CA GLY A 451 -16.83 15.99 19.78
C GLY A 451 -15.66 15.12 20.18
N GLY A 452 -14.84 15.56 21.14
CA GLY A 452 -13.65 14.83 21.58
C GLY A 452 -13.91 13.47 22.25
N ALA A 453 -15.17 13.16 22.60
CA ALA A 453 -15.57 11.84 23.13
C ALA A 453 -16.05 10.87 22.02
N SER A 454 -16.38 11.40 20.84
CA SER A 454 -17.02 10.65 19.75
C SER A 454 -16.17 10.59 18.47
N TYR A 455 -15.23 11.53 18.29
CA TYR A 455 -14.35 11.62 17.13
C TYR A 455 -12.91 11.90 17.53
N GLY A 456 -12.00 11.47 16.65
CA GLY A 456 -10.61 11.91 16.63
C GLY A 456 -10.45 13.24 15.88
N PHE A 457 -9.59 14.16 16.38
CA PHE A 457 -9.42 15.51 15.80
C PHE A 457 -7.94 15.80 15.48
N GLY A 458 -7.71 16.58 14.41
CA GLY A 458 -6.40 17.18 14.12
C GLY A 458 -5.45 16.29 13.33
N TYR A 459 -5.95 15.20 12.75
CA TYR A 459 -5.13 14.22 12.03
C TYR A 459 -4.94 14.62 10.58
N ILE A 460 -6.04 14.77 9.86
CA ILE A 460 -6.07 15.07 8.42
C ILE A 460 -6.39 16.55 8.22
N ASP A 461 -7.47 17.01 8.83
CA ASP A 461 -7.88 18.41 8.83
C ASP A 461 -7.41 19.11 10.11
N GLY A 462 -7.33 20.42 10.07
CA GLY A 462 -7.08 21.25 11.24
C GLY A 462 -8.19 21.09 12.29
N PRO A 463 -7.87 21.41 13.56
CA PRO A 463 -8.82 21.29 14.68
C PRO A 463 -10.05 22.20 14.55
N ASP A 464 -10.00 23.19 13.65
CA ASP A 464 -11.07 24.10 13.25
C ASP A 464 -11.89 23.62 12.03
N GLY A 465 -11.52 22.47 11.45
CA GLY A 465 -12.12 21.95 10.22
C GLY A 465 -11.49 22.54 8.95
N SER A 466 -10.28 23.10 8.99
CA SER A 466 -9.56 23.52 7.78
C SER A 466 -8.87 22.32 7.08
N ARG A 467 -8.97 22.19 5.75
CA ARG A 467 -8.44 21.04 4.97
C ARG A 467 -6.90 20.87 4.94
N SER A 468 -6.15 21.81 5.52
CA SER A 468 -4.68 21.84 5.41
C SER A 468 -3.99 22.02 6.76
N GLY A 469 -4.72 21.87 7.86
CA GLY A 469 -4.24 22.13 9.22
C GLY A 469 -3.99 20.88 10.08
N GLY A 470 -4.10 19.67 9.53
CA GLY A 470 -3.85 18.43 10.28
C GLY A 470 -2.36 18.14 10.48
N LEU A 471 -2.01 17.54 11.62
CA LEU A 471 -0.62 17.32 12.05
C LEU A 471 0.11 16.27 11.19
N VAL A 472 -0.54 15.14 10.91
CA VAL A 472 0.01 14.01 10.14
C VAL A 472 -0.52 13.93 8.71
N LYS A 473 -1.59 14.65 8.41
CA LYS A 473 -2.26 14.71 7.08
C LYS A 473 -2.81 13.38 6.58
N SER A 474 -2.78 12.32 7.39
CA SER A 474 -3.39 11.02 7.12
C SER A 474 -3.97 10.41 8.41
N ALA A 475 -4.86 9.42 8.28
CA ALA A 475 -5.41 8.66 9.41
C ALA A 475 -4.61 7.39 9.74
N GLN A 476 -3.75 6.98 8.82
CA GLN A 476 -2.78 5.90 8.98
C GLN A 476 -1.51 6.17 8.16
N ASP A 477 -0.35 5.72 8.62
CA ASP A 477 0.92 5.76 7.86
C ASP A 477 1.39 4.38 7.37
N GLN A 478 2.47 4.42 6.58
CA GLN A 478 3.19 3.25 6.09
C GLN A 478 3.94 2.46 7.18
N TRP A 479 4.11 3.03 8.38
CA TRP A 479 4.77 2.38 9.52
C TRP A 479 3.79 1.60 10.41
N GLY A 480 2.51 1.57 10.04
CA GLY A 480 1.47 0.82 10.73
C GLY A 480 0.82 1.59 11.87
N ASN A 481 1.11 2.89 12.03
CA ASN A 481 0.43 3.73 13.00
C ASN A 481 -0.95 4.11 12.46
N VAL A 482 -1.96 4.01 13.32
CA VAL A 482 -3.36 4.36 13.01
C VAL A 482 -3.87 5.31 14.09
N TRP A 483 -4.23 6.53 13.72
CA TRP A 483 -4.62 7.57 14.69
C TRP A 483 -6.13 7.67 14.89
N CYS A 484 -6.92 7.34 13.87
CA CYS A 484 -8.37 7.32 13.91
C CYS A 484 -8.94 6.40 12.81
N ASN A 485 -10.22 6.06 12.91
CA ASN A 485 -10.91 5.28 11.88
C ASN A 485 -11.38 6.21 10.74
N ALA A 486 -10.68 6.19 9.60
CA ALA A 486 -11.05 6.96 8.40
C ALA A 486 -11.97 6.22 7.43
N GLY A 487 -12.44 5.02 7.78
CA GLY A 487 -13.16 4.17 6.83
C GLY A 487 -12.19 3.38 5.98
#